data_AF-A0A257UNH5-F1
#
_entry.id   AF-A0A257UNH5-F1
#
_cell.length_a   1.000
_cell.length_b   1.000
_cell.length_c   1.000
_cell.angle_alpha   90.00
_cell.angle_beta   90.00
_cell.angle_gamma   90.00
#
_symmetry.space_group_name_H-M   'P 1'
#
loop_
_entity.id
_entity.type
_entity.pdbx_description
1 polymer ?
#
loop_
_entity_poly.entity_id
_entity_poly.type
_entity_poly.pdbx_seq_one_letter_code
_entity_poly.pdbx_strand_id
1 'polypeptide(L)'
;MSTLGTTTGPGTKWSGPLISGTKKDADNNGPANTGLAVLSQTATLTQNGANDVSHQFVIPAGSQILDIIEDTTVAWNAGTSAGLTVGLTAGGTDYAISESVETAGRVRPAFTGVQLAAMENVGTNTSVYATVTPVGTAATAGSTTVTLVYIQTVQG
;
A
#
# COMPACT_ATOMS: atom_id res chain seq x y z
N MET A 1 -4.31 39.10 15.47
CA MET A 1 -3.66 38.37 14.37
C MET A 1 -4.26 36.98 14.35
N SER A 2 -4.72 36.55 13.17
CA SER A 2 -5.66 35.46 12.91
C SER A 2 -5.20 34.07 13.39
N THR A 3 -6.18 33.26 13.80
CA THR A 3 -6.11 31.85 14.20
C THR A 3 -5.59 30.95 13.09
N LEU A 4 -4.47 30.24 13.31
CA LEU A 4 -4.17 29.01 12.57
C LEU A 4 -4.96 27.87 13.21
N GLY A 5 -6.13 27.59 12.63
CA GLY A 5 -6.84 26.34 12.87
C GLY A 5 -5.96 25.18 12.42
N THR A 6 -5.66 24.27 13.33
CA THR A 6 -5.18 22.94 12.95
C THR A 6 -6.33 22.26 12.23
N THR A 7 -6.35 22.29 10.90
CA THR A 7 -7.27 21.47 10.09
C THR A 7 -6.87 20.01 10.24
N THR A 8 -7.25 19.43 11.38
CA THR A 8 -7.32 17.99 11.59
C THR A 8 -8.27 17.45 10.52
N GLY A 9 -7.79 16.59 9.62
CA GLY A 9 -8.68 15.87 8.70
C GLY A 9 -9.76 15.11 9.48
N PRO A 10 -10.87 14.69 8.84
CA PRO A 10 -12.07 14.19 9.53
C PRO A 10 -11.92 12.84 10.28
N GLY A 11 -10.70 12.35 10.53
CA GLY A 11 -10.44 11.09 11.23
C GLY A 11 -9.90 11.29 12.64
N THR A 12 -10.77 11.26 13.66
CA THR A 12 -10.39 11.52 15.06
C THR A 12 -10.24 10.25 15.89
N LYS A 13 -9.32 9.36 15.48
CA LYS A 13 -8.94 8.08 16.13
C LYS A 13 -10.07 7.06 16.31
N TRP A 14 -9.76 5.78 16.15
CA TRP A 14 -10.60 4.72 16.71
C TRP A 14 -10.50 4.83 18.24
N SER A 15 -11.59 5.24 18.88
CA SER A 15 -11.65 5.40 20.34
C SER A 15 -12.69 4.43 20.90
N GLY A 16 -12.27 3.17 21.01
CA GLY A 16 -13.08 2.07 21.51
C GLY A 16 -12.47 0.74 21.07
N PRO A 17 -12.77 -0.37 21.77
CA PRO A 17 -12.25 -1.67 21.38
C PRO A 17 -12.88 -2.10 20.05
N LEU A 18 -12.04 -2.33 19.04
CA LEU A 18 -12.43 -3.12 17.87
C LEU A 18 -12.50 -4.58 18.32
N ILE A 19 -13.71 -5.11 18.50
CA ILE A 19 -13.93 -6.48 18.95
C ILE A 19 -14.13 -7.36 17.73
N SER A 20 -13.15 -8.20 17.42
CA SER A 20 -13.25 -9.22 16.38
C SER A 20 -13.66 -10.55 17.02
N GLY A 21 -14.96 -10.81 16.99
CA GLY A 21 -15.59 -12.03 17.52
C GLY A 21 -16.00 -11.96 19.00
N THR A 22 -16.91 -12.85 19.38
CA THR A 22 -17.55 -12.89 20.71
C THR A 22 -16.74 -13.62 21.78
N LYS A 23 -15.64 -14.25 21.38
CA LYS A 23 -14.86 -15.20 22.17
C LYS A 23 -13.37 -14.99 21.97
N LYS A 24 -12.70 -14.56 23.04
CA LYS A 24 -11.27 -14.22 23.06
C LYS A 24 -10.34 -15.44 23.17
N ASP A 25 -10.72 -16.42 23.99
CA ASP A 25 -9.90 -17.59 24.30
C ASP A 25 -10.60 -18.88 23.90
N ALA A 26 -9.84 -19.93 23.57
CA ALA A 26 -10.40 -21.25 23.35
C ALA A 26 -10.82 -21.87 24.69
N ASP A 27 -11.96 -22.55 24.71
CA ASP A 27 -12.46 -23.24 25.90
C ASP A 27 -13.19 -24.54 25.51
N ASN A 28 -13.80 -25.22 26.49
CA ASN A 28 -14.55 -26.46 26.29
C ASN A 28 -15.76 -26.32 25.33
N ASN A 29 -16.16 -25.09 25.00
CA ASN A 29 -17.22 -24.76 24.07
C ASN A 29 -16.66 -24.29 22.71
N GLY A 30 -15.39 -24.57 22.38
CA GLY A 30 -14.82 -24.42 21.03
C GLY A 30 -13.61 -23.47 20.92
N PRO A 31 -13.09 -23.23 19.70
CA PRO A 31 -11.93 -22.37 19.47
C PRO A 31 -12.23 -20.88 19.73
N ALA A 32 -11.16 -20.08 19.91
CA ALA A 32 -11.24 -18.61 19.95
C ALA A 32 -11.59 -18.01 18.58
N ASN A 33 -12.10 -16.77 18.57
CA ASN A 33 -12.18 -16.00 17.34
C ASN A 33 -10.83 -15.32 17.07
N THR A 34 -10.23 -15.65 15.94
CA THR A 34 -8.89 -15.17 15.55
C THR A 34 -8.91 -14.16 14.40
N GLY A 35 -10.10 -13.69 13.99
CA GLY A 35 -10.23 -12.74 12.90
C GLY A 35 -9.49 -11.44 13.19
N LEU A 36 -8.80 -10.89 12.18
CA LEU A 36 -8.05 -9.64 12.30
C LEU A 36 -8.70 -8.54 11.46
N ALA A 37 -8.42 -7.29 11.83
CA ALA A 37 -8.90 -6.12 11.13
C ALA A 37 -8.09 -5.87 9.86
N VAL A 38 -8.77 -5.74 8.72
CA VAL A 38 -8.16 -5.31 7.47
C VAL A 38 -8.33 -3.81 7.32
N LEU A 39 -7.23 -3.13 7.03
CA LEU A 39 -7.12 -1.68 6.81
C LEU A 39 -6.62 -1.44 5.39
N SER A 40 -6.90 -0.25 4.86
CA SER A 40 -6.33 0.19 3.59
C SER A 40 -5.82 1.63 3.66
N GLN A 41 -4.74 1.89 2.91
CA GLN A 41 -4.23 3.22 2.62
C GLN A 41 -4.14 3.39 1.11
N THR A 42 -4.42 4.59 0.62
CA THR A 42 -4.45 4.89 -0.81
C THR A 42 -3.67 6.17 -1.11
N ALA A 43 -2.90 6.17 -2.20
CA ALA A 43 -2.20 7.36 -2.68
C ALA A 43 -2.19 7.40 -4.22
N THR A 44 -2.26 8.60 -4.78
CA THR A 44 -2.19 8.80 -6.24
C THR A 44 -0.81 9.28 -6.64
N LEU A 45 -0.17 8.51 -7.52
CA LEU A 45 1.07 8.85 -8.22
C LEU A 45 0.68 9.49 -9.55
N THR A 46 0.83 10.81 -9.65
CA THR A 46 0.62 11.56 -10.88
C THR A 46 1.97 12.04 -11.40
N GLN A 47 2.18 11.95 -12.71
CA GLN A 47 3.37 12.51 -13.35
C GLN A 47 3.56 13.96 -12.87
N ASN A 48 4.76 14.28 -12.39
CA ASN A 48 5.11 15.58 -11.81
C ASN A 48 6.41 16.21 -12.39
N GLY A 49 6.87 15.77 -13.55
CA GLY A 49 8.12 16.18 -14.20
C GLY A 49 9.37 15.42 -13.75
N ALA A 50 9.28 14.61 -12.68
CA ALA A 50 10.35 13.68 -12.33
C ALA A 50 10.33 12.45 -13.24
N ASN A 51 11.48 11.76 -13.33
CA ASN A 51 11.50 10.44 -13.96
C ASN A 51 10.72 9.45 -13.09
N ASP A 52 11.14 9.25 -11.85
CA ASP A 52 10.45 8.35 -10.92
C ASP A 52 9.46 9.12 -10.04
N VAL A 53 8.25 8.59 -9.92
CA VAL A 53 7.21 9.15 -9.05
C VAL A 53 6.91 8.17 -7.94
N SER A 54 7.19 8.56 -6.70
CA SER A 54 7.11 7.67 -5.54
C SER A 54 6.23 8.25 -4.43
N HIS A 55 5.58 7.36 -3.68
CA HIS A 55 4.86 7.69 -2.45
C HIS A 55 5.20 6.70 -1.35
N GLN A 56 5.37 7.21 -0.14
CA GLN A 56 5.65 6.41 1.06
C GLN A 56 4.36 6.20 1.85
N PHE A 57 3.93 4.95 1.98
CA PHE A 57 2.97 4.51 2.98
C PHE A 57 3.69 4.22 4.29
N VAL A 58 3.08 4.62 5.41
CA VAL A 58 3.57 4.28 6.75
C VAL A 58 2.57 3.33 7.40
N ILE A 59 2.99 2.08 7.61
CA ILE A 59 2.20 1.04 8.26
C ILE A 59 2.88 0.57 9.56
N PRO A 60 2.12 0.11 10.56
CA PRO A 60 2.70 -0.35 11.82
C PRO A 60 3.67 -1.51 11.63
N ALA A 61 4.71 -1.56 12.48
CA ALA A 61 5.65 -2.68 12.50
C ALA A 61 4.92 -4.00 12.79
N GLY A 62 5.34 -5.08 12.13
CA GLY A 62 4.68 -6.39 12.25
C GLY A 62 3.50 -6.61 11.29
N SER A 63 2.97 -5.55 10.66
CA SER A 63 1.80 -5.66 9.78
C SER A 63 2.00 -6.68 8.66
N GLN A 64 0.90 -7.35 8.29
CA GLN A 64 0.84 -8.21 7.11
C GLN A 64 0.21 -7.42 5.96
N ILE A 65 0.89 -7.32 4.82
CA ILE A 65 0.31 -6.80 3.58
C ILE A 65 -0.49 -7.94 2.93
N LEU A 66 -1.78 -7.71 2.66
CA LEU A 66 -2.64 -8.69 2.01
C LEU A 66 -2.68 -8.52 0.49
N ASP A 67 -2.71 -7.28 0.02
CA ASP A 67 -2.82 -6.99 -1.39
C ASP A 67 -2.35 -5.57 -1.72
N ILE A 68 -1.95 -5.39 -2.97
CA ILE A 68 -1.56 -4.12 -3.55
C ILE A 68 -2.42 -3.96 -4.82
N ILE A 69 -3.24 -2.93 -4.85
CA ILE A 69 -4.13 -2.67 -5.97
C ILE A 69 -3.63 -1.43 -6.70
N GLU A 70 -3.44 -1.58 -8.00
CA GLU A 70 -3.08 -0.50 -8.90
C GLU A 70 -4.31 -0.07 -9.70
N ASP A 71 -4.66 1.21 -9.65
CA ASP A 71 -5.73 1.83 -10.41
C ASP A 71 -5.19 2.95 -11.30
N THR A 72 -4.86 2.62 -12.55
CA THR A 72 -4.38 3.60 -13.53
C THR A 72 -5.57 4.27 -14.22
N THR A 73 -5.77 5.56 -13.95
CA THR A 73 -6.87 6.36 -14.54
C THR A 73 -6.42 7.13 -15.77
N VAL A 74 -5.14 7.49 -15.83
CA VAL A 74 -4.48 8.07 -17.00
C VAL A 74 -3.26 7.22 -17.28
N ALA A 75 -3.25 6.55 -18.44
CA ALA A 75 -2.13 5.76 -18.90
C ALA A 75 -0.84 6.59 -18.91
N TRP A 76 0.24 6.01 -18.39
CA TRP A 76 1.56 6.60 -18.53
C TRP A 76 2.04 6.48 -19.96
N ASN A 77 2.71 7.52 -20.47
CA ASN A 77 3.13 7.60 -21.87
C ASN A 77 4.67 7.58 -22.02
N ALA A 78 5.33 6.71 -21.26
CA ALA A 78 6.78 6.52 -21.38
C ALA A 78 7.15 5.99 -22.78
N GLY A 79 8.38 6.24 -23.22
CA GLY A 79 8.79 5.84 -24.57
C GLY A 79 9.06 4.34 -24.75
N THR A 80 9.23 3.59 -23.65
CA THR A 80 9.56 2.15 -23.70
C THR A 80 8.68 1.34 -22.76
N SER A 81 8.62 1.72 -21.49
CA SER A 81 7.72 1.11 -20.51
C SER A 81 7.53 2.02 -19.30
N ALA A 82 6.46 1.81 -18.54
CA ALA A 82 6.30 2.36 -17.21
C ALA A 82 5.82 1.25 -16.28
N GLY A 83 6.62 0.88 -15.29
CA GLY A 83 6.28 -0.16 -14.31
C GLY A 83 6.00 0.42 -12.94
N LEU A 84 5.10 -0.20 -12.18
CA LEU A 84 4.91 0.08 -10.74
C LEU A 84 5.72 -0.94 -9.92
N THR A 85 6.52 -0.46 -8.98
CA THR A 85 7.21 -1.29 -7.99
C THR A 85 6.78 -0.91 -6.58
N VAL A 86 6.75 -1.90 -5.68
CA VAL A 86 6.51 -1.68 -4.25
C VAL A 86 7.58 -2.37 -3.42
N GLY A 87 8.21 -1.61 -2.53
CA GLY A 87 9.33 -2.11 -1.73
C GLY A 87 9.68 -1.25 -0.52
N LEU A 88 10.79 -1.58 0.11
CA LEU A 88 11.32 -0.92 1.31
C LEU A 88 11.96 0.44 1.03
N THR A 89 12.25 0.71 -0.24
CA THR A 89 12.83 1.97 -0.74
C THR A 89 12.16 2.35 -2.05
N ALA A 90 12.27 3.61 -2.47
CA ALA A 90 11.76 4.05 -3.77
C ALA A 90 12.41 3.21 -4.90
N GLY A 91 11.58 2.68 -5.80
CA GLY A 91 11.99 1.75 -6.87
C GLY A 91 12.20 0.29 -6.42
N GLY A 92 12.16 -0.01 -5.12
CA GLY A 92 12.33 -1.37 -4.59
C GLY A 92 11.19 -2.31 -4.99
N THR A 93 11.49 -3.60 -5.10
CA THR A 93 10.57 -4.65 -5.59
C THR A 93 10.23 -5.71 -4.54
N ASP A 94 10.54 -5.42 -3.27
CA ASP A 94 10.43 -6.36 -2.15
C ASP A 94 9.01 -6.93 -1.97
N TYR A 95 7.99 -6.15 -2.32
CA TYR A 95 6.58 -6.50 -2.12
C TYR A 95 5.81 -6.70 -3.43
N ALA A 96 6.09 -5.91 -4.46
CA ALA A 96 5.40 -6.07 -5.74
C ALA A 96 6.20 -5.52 -6.92
N ILE A 97 5.89 -6.07 -8.10
CA ILE A 97 6.24 -5.51 -9.40
C ILE A 97 5.02 -5.68 -10.32
N SER A 98 4.61 -4.60 -10.98
CA SER A 98 3.56 -4.59 -11.99
C SER A 98 4.19 -4.44 -13.38
N GLU A 99 3.66 -5.18 -14.34
CA GLU A 99 4.22 -5.27 -15.69
C GLU A 99 4.08 -3.96 -16.48
N SER A 100 2.97 -3.23 -16.31
CA SER A 100 2.81 -1.93 -16.97
C SER A 100 1.67 -1.08 -16.40
N VAL A 101 1.92 0.22 -16.26
CA VAL A 101 0.93 1.27 -15.97
C VAL A 101 0.60 2.12 -17.22
N GLU A 102 1.00 1.66 -18.41
CA GLU A 102 0.74 2.36 -19.70
C GLU A 102 -0.65 2.06 -20.27
N THR A 103 -1.43 1.22 -19.59
CA THR A 103 -2.83 0.96 -19.92
C THR A 103 -3.69 1.39 -18.75
N ALA A 104 -4.74 2.17 -19.03
CA ALA A 104 -5.72 2.54 -18.02
C ALA A 104 -6.54 1.30 -17.60
N GLY A 105 -6.75 1.15 -16.31
CA GLY A 105 -7.44 0.01 -15.73
C GLY A 105 -6.97 -0.31 -14.32
N ARG A 106 -7.62 -1.31 -13.73
CA ARG A 106 -7.22 -1.89 -12.45
C ARG A 106 -6.36 -3.12 -12.70
N VAL A 107 -5.21 -3.17 -12.03
CA VAL A 107 -4.31 -4.32 -12.01
C VAL A 107 -4.04 -4.73 -10.56
N ARG A 108 -3.92 -6.03 -10.32
CA ARG A 108 -3.31 -6.58 -9.11
C ARG A 108 -2.00 -7.24 -9.53
N PRO A 109 -0.85 -6.83 -8.97
CA PRO A 109 0.43 -7.42 -9.31
C PRO A 109 0.43 -8.94 -9.12
N ALA A 110 1.17 -9.65 -9.97
CA ALA A 110 1.45 -11.06 -9.73
C ALA A 110 2.61 -11.16 -8.72
N PHE A 111 2.37 -11.86 -7.61
CA PHE A 111 3.36 -11.99 -6.55
C PHE A 111 4.20 -13.25 -6.71
N THR A 112 5.52 -13.12 -6.54
CA THR A 112 6.42 -14.26 -6.36
C THR A 112 6.34 -14.80 -4.93
N GLY A 113 6.80 -16.03 -4.71
CA GLY A 113 6.85 -16.62 -3.36
C GLY A 113 7.71 -15.82 -2.37
N VAL A 114 8.76 -15.14 -2.85
CA VAL A 114 9.62 -14.28 -2.02
C VAL A 114 8.88 -13.01 -1.59
N GLN A 115 8.14 -12.38 -2.52
CA GLN A 115 7.32 -11.21 -2.22
C GLN A 115 6.21 -11.55 -1.23
N LEU A 116 5.52 -12.68 -1.42
CA LEU A 116 4.51 -13.15 -0.47
C LEU A 116 5.10 -13.36 0.92
N ALA A 117 6.27 -14.00 1.03
CA ALA A 117 6.95 -14.18 2.31
C ALA A 117 7.33 -12.85 2.98
N ALA A 118 7.71 -11.84 2.21
CA ALA A 118 7.99 -10.50 2.73
C ALA A 118 6.70 -9.76 3.15
N MET A 119 5.59 -9.99 2.45
CA MET A 119 4.28 -9.40 2.74
C MET A 119 3.65 -9.97 4.02
N GLU A 120 3.96 -11.21 4.41
CA GLU A 120 3.45 -11.82 5.64
C GLU A 120 3.80 -11.02 6.91
N ASN A 121 4.94 -10.33 6.92
CA ASN A 121 5.36 -9.49 8.04
C ASN A 121 6.39 -8.44 7.59
N VAL A 122 6.04 -7.16 7.66
CA VAL A 122 6.95 -6.06 7.28
C VAL A 122 8.08 -5.78 8.28
N GLY A 123 8.15 -6.56 9.37
CA GLY A 123 9.19 -6.47 10.39
C GLY A 123 9.19 -5.11 11.08
N THR A 124 10.38 -4.55 11.28
CA THR A 124 10.56 -3.22 11.87
C THR A 124 10.50 -2.10 10.83
N ASN A 125 10.44 -2.43 9.54
CA ASN A 125 10.39 -1.45 8.46
C ASN A 125 8.94 -1.04 8.23
N THR A 126 8.59 0.13 8.76
CA THR A 126 7.23 0.69 8.67
C THR A 126 6.98 1.45 7.38
N SER A 127 8.01 1.64 6.55
CA SER A 127 7.95 2.44 5.33
C SER A 127 7.85 1.55 4.10
N VAL A 128 6.72 1.66 3.39
CA VAL A 128 6.45 0.95 2.14
C VAL A 128 6.35 1.98 1.03
N TYR A 129 7.21 1.88 0.03
CA TYR A 129 7.25 2.82 -1.09
C TYR A 129 6.59 2.20 -2.31
N ALA A 130 5.63 2.90 -2.90
CA ALA A 130 5.12 2.59 -4.23
C ALA A 130 5.71 3.58 -5.24
N THR A 131 6.28 3.08 -6.33
CA THR A 131 7.02 3.90 -7.29
C THR A 131 6.64 3.53 -8.71
N VAL A 132 6.26 4.51 -9.52
CA VAL A 132 6.18 4.34 -10.98
C VAL A 132 7.51 4.79 -11.58
N THR A 133 8.10 3.92 -12.39
CA THR A 133 9.37 4.17 -13.11
C THR A 133 9.14 4.07 -14.61
N PRO A 134 8.99 5.22 -15.30
CA PRO A 134 9.10 5.37 -16.74
C PRO A 134 10.52 5.04 -17.25
N VAL A 135 10.59 4.36 -18.39
CA VAL A 135 11.81 4.00 -19.11
C VAL A 135 11.72 4.48 -20.56
N GLY A 136 12.84 4.91 -21.12
CA GLY A 136 12.92 5.48 -22.47
C GLY A 136 12.70 6.99 -22.44
N THR A 137 11.87 7.52 -23.34
CA THR A 137 11.46 8.93 -23.29
C THR A 137 10.66 9.18 -22.02
N ALA A 138 11.00 10.26 -21.30
CA ALA A 138 10.31 10.64 -20.08
C ALA A 138 8.81 10.80 -20.32
N ALA A 139 8.01 10.17 -19.47
CA ALA A 139 6.55 10.34 -19.50
C ALA A 139 6.20 11.81 -19.24
N THR A 140 5.19 12.32 -19.94
CA THR A 140 4.64 13.68 -19.74
C THR A 140 3.21 13.65 -19.21
N ALA A 141 2.62 12.46 -19.14
CA ALA A 141 1.30 12.19 -18.60
C ALA A 141 1.31 10.84 -17.89
N GLY A 142 0.39 10.67 -16.94
CA GLY A 142 0.25 9.43 -16.17
C GLY A 142 -0.35 9.71 -14.80
N SER A 143 -1.29 8.85 -14.39
CA SER A 143 -1.90 8.91 -13.07
C SER A 143 -2.36 7.53 -12.63
N THR A 144 -1.74 7.04 -11.57
CA THR A 144 -1.99 5.72 -11.00
C THR A 144 -2.23 5.84 -9.51
N THR A 145 -3.38 5.36 -9.05
CA THR A 145 -3.71 5.28 -7.63
C THR A 145 -3.32 3.91 -7.11
N VAL A 146 -2.49 3.87 -6.07
CA VAL A 146 -2.08 2.63 -5.40
C VAL A 146 -2.85 2.51 -4.10
N THR A 147 -3.47 1.36 -3.87
CA THR A 147 -4.12 1.00 -2.61
C THR A 147 -3.38 -0.15 -1.96
N LEU A 148 -2.82 0.09 -0.78
CA LEU A 148 -2.19 -0.90 0.07
C LEU A 148 -3.23 -1.46 1.05
N VAL A 149 -3.50 -2.76 0.98
CA VAL A 149 -4.41 -3.47 1.90
C VAL A 149 -3.58 -4.27 2.88
N TYR A 150 -3.78 -4.05 4.19
CA TYR A 150 -2.94 -4.65 5.22
C TYR A 150 -3.72 -4.95 6.50
N ILE A 151 -3.23 -5.94 7.26
CA ILE A 151 -3.67 -6.21 8.62
C ILE A 151 -2.68 -5.52 9.56
N GLN A 152 -3.20 -4.66 10.43
CA GLN A 152 -2.40 -4.12 11.52
C GLN A 152 -2.29 -5.17 12.61
N THR A 153 -1.11 -5.75 12.75
CA THR A 153 -0.74 -6.53 13.92
C THR A 153 0.19 -5.67 14.78
N VAL A 154 -0.01 -5.73 16.09
CA VAL A 154 1.03 -5.35 17.05
C VAL A 154 1.64 -6.68 17.43
N GLN A 155 2.96 -6.83 17.25
CA GLN A 155 3.70 -8.04 17.63
C GLN A 155 3.17 -8.60 18.97
N GLY A 156 2.84 -9.90 18.97
CA GLY A 156 2.78 -10.71 20.19
C GLY A 156 4.17 -11.15 20.59
#